data_AF-A0A940NX19-F1
#
_entry.id   AF-A0A940NX19-F1
#
_cell.length_a   1.000
_cell.length_b   1.000
_cell.length_c   1.000
_cell.angle_alpha   90.00
_cell.angle_beta   90.00
_cell.angle_gamma   90.00
#
_symmetry.space_group_name_H-M   'P 1'
#
loop_
_entity.id
_entity.type
_entity.pdbx_description
1 polymer ?
#
loop_
_entity_poly.entity_id
_entity_poly.type
_entity_poly.pdbx_seq_one_letter_code
_entity_poly.pdbx_strand_id
1 'polypeptide(L)'
;MKHIKRIAWLGAALLGFAAVSLSGGITAEAASGTGTTSSGLRYSYDTSANKAVITGYTGSAASVTIPSTLNGCSVKEIGTEAFLFKHVTSVSIPGSVNTIGKYAFYGSDLTGITLPSGVSTVSQYAFAYCEDLQTVTISGAAVLDYCSFWNCPVLTSVQVSDNSATKRDQIAFMECPNLTQVNGVTPYTKDANNRPVLNSTVKTAIRNHFSRSTDVKFVMDFCSDYCAYIVNTETDPWMTDKLKARQLHDWLIRHCEYEDQKNGETLNDWENAVSSAVFFSYALNERGNGIGEAVCDGYAKAYNMLLAQAGIECYRLSTSSHSWNLAKIDGQYYQIDVTHDDPIMTLNGVVVPDNTFGNPYSTRYSHFLKSHADMKIAHKNKYNNPGLSDYSFDHHPLLGSAPANISSLIAQCTVSLTDANNDGMLDNDYDMDGTAFGSDYWEDCLAYSMLCGRYFGYDDDLNDHMPEALYIMHQEHHGVWG
;
A
#
# COMPACT_ATOMS: atom_id res chain seq x y z
N MET A 1 -0.35 60.18 73.06
CA MET A 1 0.03 59.43 71.84
C MET A 1 -0.79 58.15 71.82
N LYS A 2 -1.86 58.11 71.02
CA LYS A 2 -1.95 57.40 69.72
C LYS A 2 -1.90 55.87 69.94
N HIS A 3 -3.02 55.15 69.92
CA HIS A 3 -3.76 54.57 68.76
C HIS A 3 -3.63 53.03 68.84
N ILE A 4 -4.57 52.11 68.52
CA ILE A 4 -5.89 52.03 67.83
C ILE A 4 -6.40 50.57 68.10
N LYS A 5 -7.62 50.31 68.64
CA LYS A 5 -8.95 49.99 68.00
C LYS A 5 -8.93 48.71 67.10
N ARG A 6 -9.89 47.77 67.00
CA ARG A 6 -11.34 47.58 67.32
C ARG A 6 -11.73 46.11 67.00
N ILE A 7 -12.58 45.41 67.78
CA ILE A 7 -14.02 45.04 67.57
C ILE A 7 -14.39 44.30 66.25
N ALA A 8 -14.97 43.09 66.37
CA ALA A 8 -16.15 42.62 65.61
C ALA A 8 -16.87 41.44 66.31
N TRP A 9 -18.19 41.38 66.16
CA TRP A 9 -19.21 40.73 67.00
C TRP A 9 -19.61 39.29 66.60
N LEU A 10 -20.00 38.48 67.59
CA LEU A 10 -20.85 37.28 67.44
C LEU A 10 -22.34 37.69 67.47
N GLY A 11 -23.15 37.13 66.58
CA GLY A 11 -24.61 37.13 66.68
C GLY A 11 -25.15 35.74 66.39
N ALA A 12 -25.62 35.06 67.44
CA ALA A 12 -26.38 33.82 67.35
C ALA A 12 -27.87 34.14 67.49
N ALA A 13 -28.70 33.56 66.63
CA ALA A 13 -30.13 33.43 66.87
C ALA A 13 -30.58 32.05 66.35
N LEU A 14 -30.90 31.18 67.30
CA LEU A 14 -31.39 29.81 67.12
C LEU A 14 -32.89 29.85 67.43
N LEU A 15 -33.75 29.63 66.43
CA LEU A 15 -35.15 29.26 66.62
C LEU A 15 -35.52 28.33 65.45
N GLY A 16 -35.92 27.11 65.80
CA GLY A 16 -36.01 25.97 64.88
C GLY A 16 -37.25 25.94 64.00
N PHE A 17 -37.38 24.87 63.23
CA PHE A 17 -38.63 24.12 63.00
C PHE A 17 -38.35 22.89 62.12
N ALA A 18 -39.01 21.79 62.47
CA ALA A 18 -39.39 20.62 61.67
C ALA A 18 -38.32 19.83 60.88
N ALA A 19 -37.93 18.69 61.46
CA ALA A 19 -37.48 17.55 60.68
C ALA A 19 -38.66 16.98 59.89
N VAL A 20 -38.69 17.21 58.57
CA VAL A 20 -39.41 16.35 57.64
C VAL A 20 -38.45 15.24 57.22
N SER A 21 -38.72 14.03 57.71
CA SER A 21 -38.06 12.82 57.25
C SER A 21 -38.50 12.52 55.82
N LEU A 22 -37.71 12.93 54.82
CA LEU A 22 -37.75 12.32 53.50
C LEU A 22 -37.03 10.98 53.60
N SER A 23 -37.77 9.92 53.96
CA SER A 23 -37.39 8.54 53.70
C SER A 23 -37.54 8.24 52.21
N GLY A 24 -36.77 8.95 51.38
CA GLY A 24 -36.47 8.55 50.02
C GLY A 24 -35.00 8.19 50.03
N GLY A 25 -34.68 6.91 50.23
CA GLY A 25 -33.35 6.41 49.95
C GLY A 25 -33.11 6.59 48.46
N ILE A 26 -32.62 7.76 48.06
CA ILE A 26 -31.86 7.91 46.82
C ILE A 26 -30.56 7.19 47.15
N THR A 27 -30.56 5.87 47.00
CA THR A 27 -29.31 5.17 46.76
C THR A 27 -28.76 5.80 45.50
N ALA A 28 -27.68 6.58 45.62
CA ALA A 28 -26.99 7.09 44.46
C ALA A 28 -26.68 5.87 43.57
N GLU A 29 -27.35 5.77 42.42
CA GLU A 29 -26.96 4.78 41.41
C GLU A 29 -25.49 5.02 41.14
N ALA A 30 -24.69 3.96 41.21
CA ALA A 30 -23.26 4.05 41.00
C ALA A 30 -23.01 4.72 39.66
N ALA A 31 -22.25 5.82 39.67
CA ALA A 31 -21.98 6.64 38.49
C ALA A 31 -21.28 5.85 37.38
N SER A 32 -20.67 4.71 37.72
CA SER A 32 -20.20 3.71 36.78
C SER A 32 -20.38 2.30 37.36
N GLY A 33 -20.45 1.31 36.48
CA GLY A 33 -20.62 -0.09 36.89
C GLY A 33 -20.44 -1.08 35.76
N THR A 34 -20.70 -2.35 36.05
CA THR A 34 -20.72 -3.42 35.05
C THR A 34 -22.01 -4.22 35.17
N GLY A 35 -22.38 -4.92 34.12
CA GLY A 35 -23.56 -5.77 34.10
C GLY A 35 -23.46 -6.87 33.06
N THR A 36 -24.44 -7.76 33.07
CA THR A 36 -24.62 -8.78 32.04
C THR A 36 -26.09 -8.87 31.69
N THR A 37 -26.43 -8.77 30.41
CA THR A 37 -27.81 -8.93 29.94
C THR A 37 -28.24 -10.39 30.06
N SER A 38 -29.55 -10.65 30.00
CA SER A 38 -30.08 -12.01 29.89
C SER A 38 -29.60 -12.75 28.62
N SER A 39 -29.24 -12.01 27.56
CA SER A 39 -28.65 -12.56 26.34
C SER A 39 -27.15 -12.88 26.46
N GLY A 40 -26.52 -12.57 27.60
CA GLY A 40 -25.10 -12.85 27.84
C GLY A 40 -24.14 -11.75 27.36
N LEU A 41 -24.62 -10.55 27.02
CA LEU A 41 -23.75 -9.40 26.75
C LEU A 41 -23.23 -8.86 28.07
N ARG A 42 -21.92 -8.93 28.27
CA ARG A 42 -21.22 -8.24 29.35
C ARG A 42 -20.99 -6.79 28.94
N TYR A 43 -21.18 -5.87 29.87
CA TYR A 43 -20.99 -4.45 29.60
C TYR A 43 -20.46 -3.70 30.81
N SER A 44 -19.82 -2.56 30.55
CA SER A 44 -19.59 -1.50 31.52
C SER A 44 -20.41 -0.26 31.15
N TYR A 45 -20.70 0.58 32.14
CA TYR A 45 -21.40 1.84 31.93
C TYR A 45 -20.86 2.95 32.82
N ASP A 46 -20.96 4.18 32.35
CA ASP A 46 -20.73 5.42 33.07
C ASP A 46 -21.91 6.37 32.77
N THR A 47 -22.73 6.64 33.80
CA THR A 47 -23.93 7.49 33.69
C THR A 47 -23.57 8.96 33.56
N SER A 48 -22.40 9.37 34.07
CA SER A 48 -21.93 10.76 33.95
C SER A 48 -21.49 11.06 32.52
N ALA A 49 -20.89 10.08 31.85
CA ALA A 49 -20.50 10.16 30.44
C ALA A 49 -21.62 9.75 29.46
N ASN A 50 -22.77 9.26 29.95
CA ASN A 50 -23.81 8.62 29.14
C ASN A 50 -23.22 7.57 28.15
N LYS A 51 -22.29 6.76 28.65
CA LYS A 51 -21.52 5.81 27.85
C LYS A 51 -21.68 4.40 28.41
N ALA A 52 -22.04 3.45 27.55
CA ALA A 52 -21.93 2.03 27.80
C ALA A 52 -21.01 1.38 26.75
N VAL A 53 -20.28 0.35 27.19
CA VAL A 53 -19.33 -0.42 26.37
C VAL A 53 -19.68 -1.89 26.50
N ILE A 54 -19.83 -2.60 25.39
CA ILE A 54 -19.91 -4.06 25.40
C ILE A 54 -18.51 -4.59 25.65
N THR A 55 -18.31 -5.33 26.74
CA THR A 55 -16.99 -5.82 27.17
C THR A 55 -16.81 -7.32 26.96
N GLY A 56 -17.84 -8.02 26.49
CA GLY A 56 -17.78 -9.46 26.28
C GLY A 56 -19.12 -10.07 25.89
N TYR A 57 -19.07 -11.28 25.34
CA TYR A 57 -20.25 -12.09 25.06
C TYR A 57 -20.08 -13.51 25.62
N THR A 58 -21.02 -13.93 26.47
CA THR A 58 -21.09 -15.26 27.07
C THR A 58 -22.36 -16.03 26.68
N GLY A 59 -23.20 -15.45 25.83
CA GLY A 59 -24.34 -16.17 25.28
C GLY A 59 -23.91 -17.23 24.27
N SER A 60 -24.88 -17.99 23.79
CA SER A 60 -24.71 -19.05 22.80
C SER A 60 -25.62 -18.85 21.57
N ALA A 61 -26.22 -17.67 21.42
CA ALA A 61 -27.09 -17.37 20.30
C ALA A 61 -26.26 -17.08 19.05
N ALA A 62 -26.63 -17.67 17.92
CA ALA A 62 -25.99 -17.41 16.62
C ALA A 62 -26.21 -15.96 16.15
N SER A 63 -27.37 -15.38 16.47
CA SER A 63 -27.69 -13.99 16.14
C SER A 63 -27.76 -13.14 17.40
N VAL A 64 -27.01 -12.04 17.43
CA VAL A 64 -26.95 -11.13 18.58
C VAL A 64 -27.41 -9.73 18.18
N THR A 65 -28.32 -9.16 18.97
CA THR A 65 -28.69 -7.74 18.86
C THR A 65 -28.06 -6.97 19.99
N ILE A 66 -27.20 -6.01 19.66
CA ILE A 66 -26.63 -5.09 20.65
C ILE A 66 -27.66 -3.98 20.91
N PRO A 67 -28.12 -3.78 22.16
CA PRO A 67 -29.08 -2.74 22.47
C PRO A 67 -28.44 -1.35 22.33
N SER A 68 -29.22 -0.34 21.94
CA SER A 68 -28.74 1.05 21.84
C SER A 68 -28.49 1.70 23.21
N THR A 69 -29.08 1.13 24.28
CA THR A 69 -28.92 1.60 25.65
C THR A 69 -28.74 0.45 26.63
N LEU A 70 -27.85 0.61 27.61
CA LEU A 70 -27.65 -0.30 28.75
C LEU A 70 -27.55 0.52 30.03
N ASN A 71 -28.36 0.15 31.03
CA ASN A 71 -28.43 0.85 32.32
C ASN A 71 -28.62 2.38 32.19
N GLY A 72 -29.51 2.81 31.29
CA GLY A 72 -29.78 4.22 31.01
C GLY A 72 -28.71 4.93 30.16
N CYS A 73 -27.57 4.29 29.89
CA CYS A 73 -26.48 4.86 29.07
C CYS A 73 -26.56 4.43 27.62
N SER A 74 -26.20 5.31 26.69
CA SER A 74 -26.04 4.98 25.27
C SER A 74 -24.86 4.02 25.04
N VAL A 75 -25.08 2.92 24.31
CA VAL A 75 -23.99 2.01 23.93
C VAL A 75 -23.17 2.66 22.81
N LYS A 76 -21.92 3.01 23.13
CA LYS A 76 -21.01 3.75 22.24
C LYS A 76 -19.90 2.91 21.65
N GLU A 77 -19.63 1.75 22.24
CA GLU A 77 -18.43 0.98 21.91
C GLU A 77 -18.68 -0.51 22.05
N ILE A 78 -18.17 -1.27 21.10
CA ILE A 78 -17.94 -2.70 21.22
C ILE A 78 -16.48 -2.84 21.57
N GLY A 79 -16.19 -3.17 22.82
CA GLY A 79 -14.84 -3.15 23.37
C GLY A 79 -13.93 -4.20 22.76
N THR A 80 -12.65 -4.07 23.08
CA THR A 80 -11.60 -5.03 22.73
C THR A 80 -12.03 -6.46 23.07
N GLU A 81 -11.86 -7.35 22.09
CA GLU A 81 -12.12 -8.80 22.22
C GLU A 81 -13.55 -9.19 22.66
N ALA A 82 -14.53 -8.28 22.58
CA ALA A 82 -15.88 -8.52 23.11
C ALA A 82 -16.55 -9.79 22.56
N PHE A 83 -16.31 -10.11 21.29
CA PHE A 83 -16.79 -11.30 20.58
C PHE A 83 -15.64 -12.15 19.99
N LEU A 84 -14.43 -12.07 20.56
CA LEU A 84 -13.29 -12.89 20.12
C LEU A 84 -13.65 -14.39 20.13
N PHE A 85 -13.47 -15.06 18.98
CA PHE A 85 -13.77 -16.48 18.74
C PHE A 85 -15.20 -16.90 19.14
N LYS A 86 -16.19 -16.03 18.90
CA LYS A 86 -17.59 -16.38 19.18
C LYS A 86 -18.27 -16.95 17.95
N HIS A 87 -19.03 -18.02 18.18
CA HIS A 87 -19.90 -18.67 17.19
C HIS A 87 -21.16 -17.84 16.90
N VAL A 88 -20.98 -16.57 16.53
CA VAL A 88 -22.04 -15.64 16.14
C VAL A 88 -22.01 -15.46 14.63
N THR A 89 -23.11 -15.79 13.97
CA THR A 89 -23.25 -15.70 12.52
C THR A 89 -23.72 -14.33 12.04
N SER A 90 -24.35 -13.56 12.93
CA SER A 90 -24.81 -12.19 12.65
C SER A 90 -24.89 -11.34 13.91
N VAL A 91 -24.49 -10.07 13.80
CA VAL A 91 -24.57 -9.09 14.89
C VAL A 91 -25.23 -7.82 14.38
N SER A 92 -26.33 -7.43 15.02
CA SER A 92 -26.99 -6.15 14.75
C SER A 92 -26.38 -5.07 15.65
N ILE A 93 -25.61 -4.16 15.04
CA ILE A 93 -24.97 -3.03 15.72
C ILE A 93 -25.89 -1.80 15.66
N PRO A 94 -26.25 -1.18 16.80
CA PRO A 94 -27.09 0.01 16.81
C PRO A 94 -26.30 1.24 16.34
N GLY A 95 -26.97 2.20 15.71
CA GLY A 95 -26.34 3.44 15.23
C GLY A 95 -25.75 4.36 16.30
N SER A 96 -25.90 4.02 17.59
CA SER A 96 -25.25 4.72 18.69
C SER A 96 -23.78 4.35 18.90
N VAL A 97 -23.34 3.21 18.34
CA VAL A 97 -21.96 2.72 18.44
C VAL A 97 -21.06 3.55 17.53
N ASN A 98 -19.98 4.07 18.10
CA ASN A 98 -18.97 4.86 17.41
C ASN A 98 -17.67 4.07 17.16
N THR A 99 -17.34 3.14 18.05
CA THR A 99 -16.07 2.41 17.99
C THR A 99 -16.28 0.90 18.07
N ILE A 100 -15.61 0.18 17.17
CA ILE A 100 -15.44 -1.27 17.23
C ILE A 100 -13.98 -1.53 17.60
N GLY A 101 -13.77 -2.08 18.77
CA GLY A 101 -12.46 -2.24 19.41
C GLY A 101 -11.58 -3.29 18.76
N LYS A 102 -10.33 -3.32 19.22
CA LYS A 102 -9.30 -4.24 18.73
C LYS A 102 -9.76 -5.69 18.90
N TYR A 103 -9.62 -6.51 17.86
CA TYR A 103 -10.05 -7.92 17.87
C TYR A 103 -11.53 -8.15 18.25
N ALA A 104 -12.41 -7.14 18.18
CA ALA A 104 -13.75 -7.22 18.74
C ALA A 104 -14.55 -8.43 18.24
N PHE A 105 -14.38 -8.83 16.98
CA PHE A 105 -15.02 -9.98 16.34
C PHE A 105 -14.00 -10.93 15.69
N TYR A 106 -12.73 -10.87 16.10
CA TYR A 106 -11.69 -11.71 15.51
C TYR A 106 -12.06 -13.19 15.62
N GLY A 107 -11.93 -13.93 14.51
CA GLY A 107 -12.25 -15.36 14.47
C GLY A 107 -13.72 -15.69 14.72
N SER A 108 -14.66 -14.76 14.48
CA SER A 108 -16.10 -15.03 14.61
C SER A 108 -16.66 -15.63 13.33
N ASP A 109 -17.70 -16.46 13.46
CA ASP A 109 -18.38 -17.12 12.34
C ASP A 109 -19.33 -16.17 11.56
N LEU A 110 -19.03 -14.86 11.55
CA LEU A 110 -19.89 -13.85 10.95
C LEU A 110 -20.01 -14.09 9.45
N THR A 111 -21.24 -14.18 8.94
CA THR A 111 -21.51 -14.35 7.50
C THR A 111 -21.63 -13.02 6.76
N GLY A 112 -22.00 -11.97 7.48
CA GLY A 112 -22.10 -10.61 6.99
C GLY A 112 -22.14 -9.61 8.14
N ILE A 113 -21.68 -8.38 7.87
CA ILE A 113 -21.74 -7.31 8.86
C ILE A 113 -22.12 -5.97 8.24
N THR A 114 -23.02 -5.26 8.91
CA THR A 114 -23.38 -3.88 8.59
C THR A 114 -22.87 -2.97 9.69
N LEU A 115 -21.93 -2.09 9.34
CA LEU A 115 -21.47 -0.99 10.17
C LEU A 115 -22.41 0.21 9.93
N PRO A 116 -23.22 0.61 10.93
CA PRO A 116 -24.12 1.73 10.78
C PRO A 116 -23.34 3.05 10.69
N SER A 117 -24.00 4.11 10.21
CA SER A 117 -23.37 5.42 9.96
C SER A 117 -22.75 6.09 11.20
N GLY A 118 -23.13 5.65 12.40
CA GLY A 118 -22.55 6.13 13.66
C GLY A 118 -21.13 5.62 13.93
N VAL A 119 -20.71 4.51 13.30
CA VAL A 119 -19.38 3.94 13.48
C VAL A 119 -18.35 4.84 12.79
N SER A 120 -17.47 5.43 13.59
CA SER A 120 -16.36 6.28 13.14
C SER A 120 -15.04 5.52 13.09
N THR A 121 -14.88 4.44 13.87
CA THR A 121 -13.61 3.72 13.97
C THR A 121 -13.83 2.22 14.06
N VAL A 122 -13.13 1.49 13.19
CA VAL A 122 -12.97 0.04 13.26
C VAL A 122 -11.51 -0.24 13.53
N SER A 123 -11.20 -0.63 14.76
CA SER A 123 -9.84 -0.80 15.22
C SER A 123 -9.14 -2.01 14.62
N GLN A 124 -7.81 -2.04 14.83
CA GLN A 124 -6.92 -3.09 14.36
C GLN A 124 -7.50 -4.51 14.57
N TYR A 125 -7.50 -5.30 13.49
CA TYR A 125 -7.97 -6.69 13.47
C TYR A 125 -9.41 -6.94 13.97
N ALA A 126 -10.28 -5.93 14.01
CA ALA A 126 -11.63 -6.05 14.58
C ALA A 126 -12.43 -7.22 13.99
N PHE A 127 -12.30 -7.51 12.69
CA PHE A 127 -12.98 -8.58 11.97
C PHE A 127 -12.00 -9.53 11.27
N ALA A 128 -10.73 -9.58 11.70
CA ALA A 128 -9.77 -10.47 11.07
C ALA A 128 -10.12 -11.96 11.35
N TYR A 129 -9.79 -12.84 10.40
CA TYR A 129 -10.09 -14.28 10.45
C TYR A 129 -11.58 -14.61 10.61
N CYS A 130 -12.50 -13.74 10.16
CA CYS A 130 -13.90 -14.13 10.03
C CYS A 130 -14.04 -15.00 8.76
N GLU A 131 -13.79 -16.30 8.90
CA GLU A 131 -13.64 -17.24 7.78
C GLU A 131 -14.91 -17.40 6.93
N ASP A 132 -16.08 -17.12 7.52
CA ASP A 132 -17.39 -17.22 6.85
C ASP A 132 -17.90 -15.86 6.31
N LEU A 133 -17.14 -14.78 6.47
CA LEU A 133 -17.59 -13.42 6.16
C LEU A 133 -17.65 -13.19 4.65
N GLN A 134 -18.86 -13.16 4.09
CA GLN A 134 -19.11 -13.01 2.65
C GLN A 134 -19.32 -11.57 2.21
N THR A 135 -19.89 -10.73 3.09
CA THR A 135 -20.24 -9.34 2.76
C THR A 135 -19.98 -8.39 3.92
N VAL A 136 -19.49 -7.19 3.57
CA VAL A 136 -19.32 -6.09 4.52
C VAL A 136 -20.06 -4.86 3.98
N THR A 137 -20.83 -4.19 4.83
CA THR A 137 -21.45 -2.89 4.51
C THR A 137 -20.98 -1.81 5.48
N ILE A 138 -20.37 -0.75 4.96
CA ILE A 138 -19.91 0.42 5.70
C ILE A 138 -20.79 1.61 5.31
N SER A 139 -21.76 1.92 6.17
CA SER A 139 -22.85 2.86 5.83
C SER A 139 -22.52 4.34 6.06
N GLY A 140 -21.32 4.66 6.55
CA GLY A 140 -20.93 6.02 6.93
C GLY A 140 -19.43 6.26 6.79
N ALA A 141 -18.91 7.22 7.55
CA ALA A 141 -17.53 7.67 7.46
C ALA A 141 -16.57 6.87 8.38
N ALA A 142 -16.73 5.55 8.43
CA ALA A 142 -15.88 4.72 9.29
C ALA A 142 -14.43 4.77 8.79
N VAL A 143 -13.50 4.97 9.72
CA VAL A 143 -12.07 4.81 9.49
C VAL A 143 -11.67 3.39 9.88
N LEU A 144 -11.08 2.67 8.93
CA LEU A 144 -10.61 1.30 9.10
C LEU A 144 -9.13 1.28 9.46
N ASP A 145 -8.77 0.71 10.60
CA ASP A 145 -7.38 0.55 11.03
C ASP A 145 -6.76 -0.74 10.43
N TYR A 146 -5.47 -0.92 10.75
CA TYR A 146 -4.63 -2.05 10.34
C TYR A 146 -5.34 -3.39 10.36
N CYS A 147 -5.43 -4.00 9.18
CA CYS A 147 -5.90 -5.36 8.98
C CYS A 147 -7.25 -5.63 9.64
N SER A 148 -8.13 -4.62 9.70
CA SER A 148 -9.45 -4.71 10.33
C SER A 148 -10.34 -5.81 9.72
N PHE A 149 -10.12 -6.18 8.47
CA PHE A 149 -10.77 -7.29 7.75
C PHE A 149 -9.74 -8.27 7.17
N TRP A 150 -8.61 -8.49 7.85
CA TRP A 150 -7.55 -9.38 7.36
C TRP A 150 -7.99 -10.85 7.34
N ASN A 151 -7.60 -11.56 6.28
CA ASN A 151 -7.85 -12.99 6.10
C ASN A 151 -9.34 -13.35 6.25
N CYS A 152 -10.16 -12.71 5.42
CA CYS A 152 -11.58 -13.06 5.24
C CYS A 152 -11.71 -13.80 3.89
N PRO A 153 -11.37 -15.11 3.84
CA PRO A 153 -11.13 -15.83 2.61
C PRO A 153 -12.35 -15.91 1.69
N VAL A 154 -13.57 -15.88 2.23
CA VAL A 154 -14.82 -15.97 1.45
C VAL A 154 -15.48 -14.61 1.20
N LEU A 155 -14.85 -13.50 1.58
CA LEU A 155 -15.38 -12.15 1.34
C LEU A 155 -15.41 -11.87 -0.16
N THR A 156 -16.60 -11.81 -0.75
CA THR A 156 -16.76 -11.60 -2.20
C THR A 156 -17.10 -10.18 -2.59
N SER A 157 -17.74 -9.42 -1.69
CA SER A 157 -18.20 -8.07 -1.96
C SER A 157 -18.13 -7.16 -0.74
N VAL A 158 -17.72 -5.92 -0.95
CA VAL A 158 -17.85 -4.84 0.02
C VAL A 158 -18.76 -3.74 -0.50
N GLN A 159 -19.53 -3.13 0.39
CA GLN A 159 -20.32 -1.93 0.15
C GLN A 159 -19.76 -0.84 1.05
N VAL A 160 -19.20 0.22 0.49
CA VAL A 160 -18.50 1.29 1.21
C VAL A 160 -18.96 2.66 0.73
N SER A 161 -19.07 3.60 1.67
CA SER A 161 -19.37 5.01 1.41
C SER A 161 -18.11 5.72 0.91
N ASP A 162 -18.24 6.72 0.03
CA ASP A 162 -17.10 7.56 -0.36
C ASP A 162 -16.49 8.33 0.82
N ASN A 163 -17.22 8.45 1.92
CA ASN A 163 -16.75 9.09 3.16
C ASN A 163 -16.00 8.13 4.10
N SER A 164 -16.00 6.82 3.84
CA SER A 164 -15.15 5.90 4.59
C SER A 164 -13.73 5.89 4.02
N ALA A 165 -12.78 5.55 4.88
CA ALA A 165 -11.39 5.45 4.51
C ALA A 165 -10.71 4.34 5.30
N THR A 166 -9.72 3.71 4.70
CA THR A 166 -8.69 3.04 5.49
C THR A 166 -7.76 4.12 6.01
N LYS A 167 -7.36 4.02 7.28
CA LYS A 167 -6.40 4.95 7.86
C LYS A 167 -5.17 4.99 6.97
N ARG A 168 -4.60 6.19 6.80
CA ARG A 168 -3.32 6.36 6.12
C ARG A 168 -2.28 5.45 6.78
N ASP A 169 -1.41 4.87 5.99
CA ASP A 169 -0.38 3.95 6.43
C ASP A 169 -0.84 2.54 6.82
N GLN A 170 -2.06 2.17 6.41
CA GLN A 170 -2.70 0.92 6.78
C GLN A 170 -3.39 0.22 5.60
N ILE A 171 -3.52 -1.12 5.70
CA ILE A 171 -4.33 -1.95 4.78
C ILE A 171 -5.44 -2.61 5.58
N ALA A 172 -6.70 -2.49 5.14
CA ALA A 172 -7.83 -3.07 5.86
C ALA A 172 -8.18 -4.50 5.40
N PHE A 173 -8.10 -4.78 4.10
CA PHE A 173 -8.66 -5.99 3.46
C PHE A 173 -7.60 -6.97 2.96
N MET A 174 -6.43 -7.02 3.59
CA MET A 174 -5.36 -7.97 3.24
C MET A 174 -5.87 -9.42 3.28
N GLU A 175 -5.38 -10.28 2.38
CA GLU A 175 -5.77 -11.70 2.29
C GLU A 175 -7.30 -11.91 2.16
N CYS A 176 -7.92 -11.16 1.24
CA CYS A 176 -9.30 -11.39 0.81
C CYS A 176 -9.32 -11.93 -0.64
N PRO A 177 -8.87 -13.18 -0.87
CA PRO A 177 -8.60 -13.76 -2.19
C PRO A 177 -9.83 -14.01 -3.06
N ASN A 178 -11.04 -13.79 -2.54
CA ASN A 178 -12.30 -13.90 -3.31
C ASN A 178 -13.02 -12.55 -3.49
N LEU A 179 -12.45 -11.45 -3.00
CA LEU A 179 -13.07 -10.13 -3.08
C LEU A 179 -12.99 -9.59 -4.51
N THR A 180 -14.12 -9.58 -5.20
CA THR A 180 -14.21 -9.26 -6.64
C THR A 180 -15.13 -8.07 -6.94
N GLN A 181 -15.90 -7.60 -5.96
CA GLN A 181 -16.87 -6.52 -6.15
C GLN A 181 -16.77 -5.44 -5.08
N VAL A 182 -16.89 -4.20 -5.52
CA VAL A 182 -17.02 -3.01 -4.66
C VAL A 182 -18.33 -2.33 -5.06
N ASN A 183 -19.18 -2.01 -4.09
CA ASN A 183 -20.49 -1.38 -4.31
C ASN A 183 -21.36 -2.08 -5.36
N GLY A 184 -21.26 -3.41 -5.44
CA GLY A 184 -22.04 -4.27 -6.34
C GLY A 184 -21.61 -4.20 -7.81
N VAL A 185 -20.45 -3.59 -8.12
CA VAL A 185 -19.91 -3.50 -9.48
C VAL A 185 -18.52 -4.12 -9.56
N THR A 186 -18.12 -4.50 -10.78
CA THR A 186 -16.73 -4.87 -11.07
C THR A 186 -15.83 -3.64 -10.93
N PRO A 187 -14.73 -3.71 -10.14
CA PRO A 187 -13.88 -2.56 -9.84
C PRO A 187 -13.13 -1.97 -11.03
N TYR A 188 -12.87 -2.77 -12.07
CA TYR A 188 -12.22 -2.31 -13.30
C TYR A 188 -12.68 -3.17 -14.50
N THR A 189 -12.43 -2.67 -15.70
CA THR A 189 -12.61 -3.41 -16.96
C THR A 189 -11.40 -3.20 -17.86
N LYS A 190 -11.33 -3.88 -19.00
CA LYS A 190 -10.33 -3.59 -20.04
C LYS A 190 -10.98 -2.79 -21.16
N ASP A 191 -10.29 -1.78 -21.67
CA ASP A 191 -10.72 -1.04 -22.85
C ASP A 191 -10.38 -1.79 -24.16
N ALA A 192 -10.60 -1.15 -25.31
CA ALA A 192 -10.35 -1.73 -26.63
C ALA A 192 -8.87 -2.08 -26.87
N ASN A 193 -7.94 -1.48 -26.13
CA ASN A 193 -6.50 -1.72 -26.21
C ASN A 193 -6.02 -2.68 -25.10
N ASN A 194 -6.95 -3.39 -24.44
CA ASN A 194 -6.71 -4.24 -23.27
C ASN A 194 -6.15 -3.49 -22.05
N ARG A 195 -6.20 -2.16 -22.02
CA ARG A 195 -5.75 -1.39 -20.85
C ARG A 195 -6.74 -1.56 -19.71
N PRO A 196 -6.28 -1.87 -18.48
CA PRO A 196 -7.16 -1.84 -17.31
C PRO A 196 -7.62 -0.41 -16.99
N VAL A 197 -8.93 -0.22 -16.89
CA VAL A 197 -9.59 1.05 -16.59
C VAL A 197 -10.47 0.87 -15.37
N LEU A 198 -10.20 1.66 -14.32
CA LEU A 198 -10.98 1.66 -13.08
C LEU A 198 -12.41 2.13 -13.33
N ASN A 199 -13.36 1.49 -12.67
CA ASN A 199 -14.75 1.90 -12.72
C ASN A 199 -14.94 3.22 -11.96
N SER A 200 -15.40 4.25 -12.68
CA SER A 200 -15.53 5.61 -12.15
C SER A 200 -16.50 5.72 -10.96
N THR A 201 -17.50 4.83 -10.85
CA THR A 201 -18.46 4.86 -9.74
C THR A 201 -17.89 4.36 -8.42
N VAL A 202 -16.75 3.67 -8.45
CA VAL A 202 -16.07 3.12 -7.26
C VAL A 202 -14.60 3.53 -7.18
N LYS A 203 -14.13 4.44 -8.05
CA LYS A 203 -12.74 4.90 -8.07
C LYS A 203 -12.31 5.47 -6.71
N THR A 204 -13.16 6.27 -6.06
CA THR A 204 -12.90 6.83 -4.73
C THR A 204 -12.78 5.73 -3.67
N ALA A 205 -13.67 4.74 -3.68
CA ALA A 205 -13.61 3.61 -2.78
C ALA A 205 -12.33 2.77 -2.97
N ILE A 206 -11.97 2.48 -4.22
CA ILE A 206 -10.73 1.78 -4.58
C ILE A 206 -9.52 2.55 -4.06
N ARG A 207 -9.47 3.85 -4.32
CA ARG A 207 -8.42 4.74 -3.83
C ARG A 207 -8.30 4.71 -2.30
N ASN A 208 -9.43 4.82 -1.59
CA ASN A 208 -9.46 4.97 -0.13
C ASN A 208 -9.17 3.67 0.63
N HIS A 209 -9.39 2.50 0.01
CA HIS A 209 -9.36 1.22 0.71
C HIS A 209 -8.44 0.15 0.11
N PHE A 210 -8.14 0.23 -1.19
CA PHE A 210 -7.61 -0.91 -1.96
C PHE A 210 -6.32 -0.61 -2.75
N SER A 211 -5.94 0.65 -2.93
CA SER A 211 -4.72 1.05 -3.66
C SER A 211 -3.43 0.42 -3.14
N ARG A 212 -3.38 0.14 -1.83
CA ARG A 212 -2.25 -0.51 -1.14
C ARG A 212 -2.55 -1.94 -0.69
N SER A 213 -3.65 -2.55 -1.15
CA SER A 213 -4.01 -3.90 -0.71
C SER A 213 -3.19 -4.97 -1.42
N THR A 214 -2.92 -6.04 -0.68
CA THR A 214 -2.35 -7.26 -1.24
C THR A 214 -3.28 -8.45 -0.95
N ASP A 215 -3.19 -9.49 -1.79
CA ASP A 215 -4.00 -10.70 -1.73
C ASP A 215 -5.52 -10.42 -1.74
N VAL A 216 -5.92 -9.34 -2.42
CA VAL A 216 -7.31 -9.01 -2.76
C VAL A 216 -7.53 -9.36 -4.22
N LYS A 217 -8.50 -10.24 -4.53
CA LYS A 217 -8.65 -10.83 -5.88
C LYS A 217 -8.62 -9.80 -7.01
N PHE A 218 -9.49 -8.79 -6.95
CA PHE A 218 -9.56 -7.79 -8.01
C PHE A 218 -8.30 -6.92 -8.10
N VAL A 219 -7.59 -6.71 -6.98
CA VAL A 219 -6.34 -5.94 -6.96
C VAL A 219 -5.23 -6.74 -7.63
N MET A 220 -5.11 -8.02 -7.30
CA MET A 220 -4.14 -8.92 -7.94
C MET A 220 -4.40 -9.08 -9.43
N ASP A 221 -5.67 -9.27 -9.82
CA ASP A 221 -6.06 -9.34 -11.23
C ASP A 221 -5.74 -8.03 -11.96
N PHE A 222 -6.06 -6.88 -11.33
CA PHE A 222 -5.76 -5.56 -11.89
C PHE A 222 -4.27 -5.37 -12.12
N CYS A 223 -3.42 -5.70 -11.14
CA CYS A 223 -1.96 -5.61 -11.27
C CYS A 223 -1.44 -6.55 -12.37
N SER A 224 -1.91 -7.80 -12.41
CA SER A 224 -1.55 -8.76 -13.48
C SER A 224 -1.90 -8.23 -14.87
N ASP A 225 -3.13 -7.73 -15.02
CA ASP A 225 -3.62 -7.20 -16.28
C ASP A 225 -2.84 -5.94 -16.70
N TYR A 226 -2.46 -5.09 -15.73
CA TYR A 226 -1.66 -3.90 -16.01
C TYR A 226 -0.23 -4.27 -16.41
N CYS A 227 0.40 -5.23 -15.72
CA CYS A 227 1.69 -5.77 -16.14
C CYS A 227 1.64 -6.27 -17.58
N ALA A 228 0.62 -7.06 -17.94
CA ALA A 228 0.47 -7.58 -19.29
C ALA A 228 0.28 -6.45 -20.32
N TYR A 229 -0.53 -5.45 -19.99
CA TYR A 229 -0.70 -4.27 -20.83
C TYR A 229 0.63 -3.54 -21.05
N ILE A 230 1.35 -3.20 -19.97
CA ILE A 230 2.64 -2.47 -20.03
C ILE A 230 3.66 -3.25 -20.84
N VAL A 231 3.85 -4.55 -20.56
CA VAL A 231 4.81 -5.36 -21.32
C VAL A 231 4.47 -5.40 -22.80
N ASN A 232 3.18 -5.49 -23.16
CA ASN A 232 2.77 -5.51 -24.56
C ASN A 232 2.90 -4.16 -25.28
N THR A 233 2.85 -3.03 -24.56
CA THR A 233 2.96 -1.69 -25.18
C THR A 233 4.38 -1.13 -25.12
N GLU A 234 5.15 -1.52 -24.11
CA GLU A 234 6.50 -1.03 -23.89
C GLU A 234 7.54 -1.99 -24.48
N THR A 235 7.21 -3.24 -24.81
CA THR A 235 8.20 -4.18 -25.35
C THR A 235 7.74 -4.83 -26.64
N ASP A 236 8.71 -5.29 -27.44
CA ASP A 236 8.47 -6.03 -28.67
C ASP A 236 9.15 -7.41 -28.65
N PRO A 237 8.57 -8.44 -29.30
CA PRO A 237 9.23 -9.71 -29.57
C PRO A 237 10.69 -9.65 -30.04
N TRP A 238 11.11 -8.65 -30.84
CA TRP A 238 12.50 -8.54 -31.31
C TRP A 238 13.49 -8.07 -30.23
N MET A 239 13.01 -7.45 -29.15
CA MET A 239 13.88 -6.92 -28.10
C MET A 239 14.58 -8.05 -27.34
N THR A 240 15.87 -7.86 -27.06
CA THR A 240 16.66 -8.71 -26.16
C THR A 240 16.19 -8.57 -24.72
N ASP A 241 16.59 -9.51 -23.84
CA ASP A 241 16.25 -9.44 -22.41
C ASP A 241 16.73 -8.12 -21.79
N LYS A 242 17.90 -7.64 -22.21
CA LYS A 242 18.47 -6.38 -21.74
C LYS A 242 17.60 -5.19 -22.13
N LEU A 243 17.17 -5.11 -23.40
CA LEU A 243 16.34 -4.02 -23.90
C LEU A 243 14.97 -4.02 -23.23
N LYS A 244 14.34 -5.19 -23.07
CA LYS A 244 13.07 -5.34 -22.35
C LYS A 244 13.20 -4.90 -20.89
N ALA A 245 14.21 -5.41 -20.18
CA ALA A 245 14.47 -5.05 -18.79
C ALA A 245 14.64 -3.54 -18.64
N ARG A 246 15.42 -2.92 -19.54
CA ARG A 246 15.62 -1.47 -19.56
C ARG A 246 14.30 -0.73 -19.76
N GLN A 247 13.59 -1.01 -20.85
CA GLN A 247 12.36 -0.29 -21.19
C GLN A 247 11.29 -0.40 -20.09
N LEU A 248 11.17 -1.56 -19.44
CA LEU A 248 10.26 -1.76 -18.31
C LEU A 248 10.70 -1.02 -17.04
N HIS A 249 12.02 -0.93 -16.80
CA HIS A 249 12.57 -0.09 -15.75
C HIS A 249 12.27 1.39 -16.01
N ASP A 250 12.49 1.88 -17.24
CA ASP A 250 12.21 3.26 -17.65
C ASP A 250 10.72 3.60 -17.49
N TRP A 251 9.84 2.68 -17.87
CA TRP A 251 8.41 2.83 -17.64
C TRP A 251 8.12 3.02 -16.15
N LEU A 252 8.67 2.17 -15.30
CA LEU A 252 8.43 2.20 -13.86
C LEU A 252 8.91 3.54 -13.24
N ILE A 253 10.09 4.01 -13.63
CA ILE A 253 10.65 5.30 -13.20
C ILE A 253 9.78 6.48 -13.62
N ARG A 254 9.28 6.50 -14.85
CA ARG A 254 8.45 7.61 -15.38
C ARG A 254 7.07 7.68 -14.73
N HIS A 255 6.52 6.53 -14.32
CA HIS A 255 5.10 6.40 -14.03
C HIS A 255 4.76 6.14 -12.56
N CYS A 256 5.74 5.84 -11.72
CA CYS A 256 5.56 5.74 -10.28
C CYS A 256 6.16 6.96 -9.56
N GLU A 257 5.44 7.48 -8.59
CA GLU A 257 5.97 8.49 -7.67
C GLU A 257 6.71 7.79 -6.52
N TYR A 258 7.91 8.28 -6.20
CA TYR A 258 8.66 7.80 -5.04
C TYR A 258 8.17 8.54 -3.80
N GLU A 259 7.91 7.80 -2.72
CA GLU A 259 7.47 8.35 -1.43
C GLU A 259 8.44 9.42 -0.92
N ASP A 260 8.00 10.68 -0.92
CA ASP A 260 8.86 11.84 -0.68
C ASP A 260 8.65 12.52 0.69
N GLN A 261 7.82 11.94 1.56
CA GLN A 261 7.48 12.40 2.91
C GLN A 261 6.79 13.77 2.98
N LYS A 262 6.45 14.41 1.84
CA LYS A 262 5.96 15.81 1.85
C LYS A 262 4.50 15.97 2.26
N ASN A 263 3.77 14.88 2.44
CA ASN A 263 2.34 14.88 2.72
C ASN A 263 2.02 14.46 4.19
N GLY A 264 3.04 14.24 5.03
CA GLY A 264 2.90 13.75 6.42
C GLY A 264 3.25 12.26 6.61
N GLU A 265 3.67 11.58 5.54
CA GLU A 265 4.09 10.18 5.49
C GLU A 265 5.57 10.00 5.93
N THR A 266 5.93 8.78 6.31
CA THR A 266 7.26 8.38 6.79
C THR A 266 7.89 7.33 5.87
N LEU A 267 9.22 7.22 5.84
CA LEU A 267 9.90 6.13 5.10
C LEU A 267 9.54 4.71 5.57
N ASN A 268 8.80 4.57 6.67
CA ASN A 268 8.41 3.28 7.26
C ASN A 268 6.98 2.86 6.89
N ASP A 269 6.37 3.55 5.93
CA ASP A 269 5.01 3.33 5.47
C ASP A 269 4.99 2.06 4.60
N TRP A 270 4.89 0.94 5.30
CA TRP A 270 5.00 -0.42 4.77
C TRP A 270 3.91 -0.75 3.75
N GLU A 271 2.83 0.00 3.70
CA GLU A 271 1.78 -0.14 2.70
C GLU A 271 2.19 0.44 1.34
N ASN A 272 3.24 1.27 1.27
CA ASN A 272 3.89 1.68 0.03
C ASN A 272 4.95 0.65 -0.43
N ALA A 273 5.16 -0.41 0.36
CA ALA A 273 6.07 -1.52 0.06
C ALA A 273 5.41 -2.64 -0.78
N VAL A 274 4.21 -2.44 -1.33
CA VAL A 274 3.47 -3.45 -2.13
C VAL A 274 3.46 -3.08 -3.62
N SER A 275 3.36 -4.10 -4.48
CA SER A 275 3.31 -3.91 -5.94
C SER A 275 2.09 -3.09 -6.38
N SER A 276 0.94 -3.25 -5.72
CA SER A 276 -0.29 -2.54 -6.08
C SER A 276 -0.14 -1.03 -6.00
N ALA A 277 0.68 -0.52 -5.06
CA ALA A 277 0.89 0.91 -4.89
C ALA A 277 1.44 1.55 -6.18
N VAL A 278 2.34 0.86 -6.88
CA VAL A 278 2.90 1.29 -8.17
C VAL A 278 1.83 1.35 -9.26
N PHE A 279 1.09 0.26 -9.49
CA PHE A 279 0.12 0.21 -10.60
C PHE A 279 -1.07 1.16 -10.37
N PHE A 280 -1.49 1.32 -9.12
CA PHE A 280 -2.52 2.29 -8.76
C PHE A 280 -2.01 3.74 -8.81
N SER A 281 -0.72 4.00 -8.60
CA SER A 281 -0.08 5.31 -8.86
C SER A 281 -0.46 5.83 -10.25
N TYR A 282 -0.15 5.00 -11.25
CA TYR A 282 -0.38 5.33 -12.64
C TYR A 282 -1.86 5.38 -13.00
N ALA A 283 -2.66 4.43 -12.50
CA ALA A 283 -4.07 4.33 -12.86
C ALA A 283 -4.96 5.42 -12.23
N LEU A 284 -4.64 5.86 -11.01
CA LEU A 284 -5.39 6.91 -10.33
C LEU A 284 -4.97 8.30 -10.81
N ASN A 285 -3.68 8.47 -11.12
CA ASN A 285 -3.04 9.73 -11.55
C ASN A 285 -3.31 10.89 -10.56
N GLU A 286 -3.16 10.61 -9.27
CA GLU A 286 -3.37 11.57 -8.17
C GLU A 286 -2.03 11.95 -7.49
N ARG A 287 -1.01 12.27 -8.30
CA ARG A 287 0.34 12.61 -7.81
C ARG A 287 0.34 13.65 -6.68
N GLY A 288 1.22 13.47 -5.69
CA GLY A 288 1.40 14.35 -4.54
C GLY A 288 0.30 14.30 -3.48
N ASN A 289 -0.56 13.27 -3.49
CA ASN A 289 -1.60 13.06 -2.48
C ASN A 289 -1.30 11.88 -1.54
N GLY A 290 -0.12 11.26 -1.61
CA GLY A 290 0.30 10.11 -0.80
C GLY A 290 -0.28 8.77 -1.27
N ILE A 291 -1.30 8.79 -2.12
CA ILE A 291 -2.03 7.58 -2.51
C ILE A 291 -1.45 6.98 -3.78
N GLY A 292 -0.97 5.73 -3.67
CA GLY A 292 -0.30 5.05 -4.77
C GLY A 292 1.16 5.48 -4.91
N GLU A 293 1.82 5.91 -3.84
CA GLU A 293 3.27 6.13 -3.84
C GLU A 293 3.97 4.82 -3.45
N ALA A 294 5.22 4.63 -3.88
CA ALA A 294 5.97 3.42 -3.58
C ALA A 294 7.35 3.72 -2.98
N VAL A 295 7.83 2.78 -2.16
CA VAL A 295 9.22 2.73 -1.68
C VAL A 295 9.99 1.61 -2.39
N CYS A 296 11.29 1.48 -2.11
CA CYS A 296 12.19 0.50 -2.74
C CYS A 296 11.58 -0.91 -2.87
N ASP A 297 10.82 -1.35 -1.87
CA ASP A 297 10.17 -2.66 -1.91
C ASP A 297 8.99 -2.76 -2.89
N GLY A 298 8.15 -1.73 -2.97
CA GLY A 298 7.06 -1.67 -3.94
C GLY A 298 7.59 -1.62 -5.38
N TYR A 299 8.64 -0.81 -5.61
CA TYR A 299 9.36 -0.76 -6.88
C TYR A 299 9.97 -2.11 -7.26
N ALA A 300 10.70 -2.74 -6.34
CA ALA A 300 11.32 -4.04 -6.59
C ALA A 300 10.27 -5.12 -6.92
N LYS A 301 9.11 -5.11 -6.24
CA LYS A 301 8.01 -6.03 -6.53
C LYS A 301 7.39 -5.75 -7.90
N ALA A 302 7.02 -4.51 -8.18
CA ALA A 302 6.41 -4.17 -9.47
C ALA A 302 7.35 -4.45 -10.65
N TYR A 303 8.64 -4.12 -10.52
CA TYR A 303 9.63 -4.43 -11.55
C TYR A 303 9.82 -5.94 -11.74
N ASN A 304 9.85 -6.71 -10.65
CA ASN A 304 9.88 -8.16 -10.73
C ASN A 304 8.66 -8.71 -11.49
N MET A 305 7.46 -8.19 -11.22
CA MET A 305 6.25 -8.60 -11.94
C MET A 305 6.31 -8.25 -13.43
N LEU A 306 6.84 -7.07 -13.79
CA LEU A 306 7.02 -6.67 -15.19
C LEU A 306 8.02 -7.58 -15.92
N LEU A 307 9.17 -7.87 -15.31
CA LEU A 307 10.17 -8.78 -15.85
C LEU A 307 9.62 -10.19 -16.03
N ALA A 308 8.95 -10.74 -15.01
CA ALA A 308 8.32 -12.05 -15.07
C ALA A 308 7.27 -12.11 -16.19
N GLN A 309 6.44 -11.07 -16.33
CA GLN A 309 5.45 -10.95 -17.40
C GLN A 309 6.10 -10.86 -18.79
N ALA A 310 7.29 -10.27 -18.91
CA ALA A 310 8.10 -10.24 -20.13
C ALA A 310 8.85 -11.56 -20.42
N GLY A 311 8.70 -12.57 -19.56
CA GLY A 311 9.36 -13.87 -19.69
C GLY A 311 10.81 -13.88 -19.22
N ILE A 312 11.24 -12.85 -18.49
CA ILE A 312 12.59 -12.75 -17.93
C ILE A 312 12.59 -13.39 -16.55
N GLU A 313 13.48 -14.37 -16.33
CA GLU A 313 13.64 -15.01 -15.03
C GLU A 313 14.18 -13.99 -14.02
N CYS A 314 13.43 -13.71 -12.96
CA CYS A 314 13.79 -12.69 -11.98
C CYS A 314 13.30 -13.03 -10.57
N TYR A 315 13.97 -12.46 -9.57
CA TYR A 315 13.66 -12.62 -8.16
C TYR A 315 13.76 -11.28 -7.44
N ARG A 316 12.83 -11.03 -6.52
CA ARG A 316 12.97 -9.96 -5.54
C ARG A 316 13.96 -10.43 -4.47
N LEU A 317 14.81 -9.52 -4.03
CA LEU A 317 15.74 -9.71 -2.92
C LEU A 317 15.47 -8.62 -1.89
N SER A 318 15.46 -8.99 -0.61
CA SER A 318 15.24 -8.01 0.46
C SER A 318 16.09 -8.29 1.69
N THR A 319 16.37 -7.20 2.40
CA THR A 319 16.89 -7.17 3.78
C THR A 319 15.86 -6.45 4.65
N SER A 320 16.15 -6.30 5.95
CA SER A 320 15.30 -5.52 6.86
C SER A 320 15.19 -4.03 6.51
N SER A 321 16.00 -3.50 5.58
CA SER A 321 16.10 -2.07 5.30
C SER A 321 16.10 -1.70 3.82
N HIS A 322 16.08 -2.67 2.91
CA HIS A 322 16.17 -2.40 1.47
C HIS A 322 15.78 -3.61 0.64
N SER A 323 15.24 -3.35 -0.54
CA SER A 323 14.84 -4.36 -1.52
C SER A 323 15.32 -4.00 -2.92
N TRP A 324 15.70 -5.01 -3.70
CA TRP A 324 16.19 -4.87 -5.07
C TRP A 324 15.85 -6.15 -5.86
N ASN A 325 16.33 -6.26 -7.09
CA ASN A 325 16.04 -7.38 -7.97
C ASN A 325 17.29 -8.14 -8.40
N LEU A 326 17.10 -9.43 -8.67
CA LEU A 326 18.00 -10.27 -9.45
C LEU A 326 17.26 -10.62 -10.74
N ALA A 327 17.87 -10.41 -11.90
CA ALA A 327 17.27 -10.75 -13.19
C ALA A 327 18.28 -11.47 -14.06
N LYS A 328 17.84 -12.50 -14.76
CA LYS A 328 18.67 -13.24 -15.72
C LYS A 328 18.55 -12.57 -17.09
N ILE A 329 19.59 -11.87 -17.47
CA ILE A 329 19.67 -11.13 -18.73
C ILE A 329 20.71 -11.82 -19.61
N ASP A 330 20.30 -12.23 -20.81
CA ASP A 330 21.16 -12.88 -21.81
C ASP A 330 21.96 -14.07 -21.22
N GLY A 331 21.32 -14.83 -20.31
CA GLY A 331 21.89 -16.00 -19.67
C GLY A 331 22.71 -15.76 -18.39
N GLN A 332 22.91 -14.50 -17.98
CA GLN A 332 23.66 -14.14 -16.76
C GLN A 332 22.78 -13.43 -15.75
N TYR A 333 22.99 -13.67 -14.45
CA TYR A 333 22.21 -12.98 -13.40
C TYR A 333 22.84 -11.65 -13.02
N TYR A 334 22.11 -10.57 -13.26
CA TYR A 334 22.44 -9.23 -12.83
C TYR A 334 21.63 -8.82 -11.63
N GLN A 335 22.24 -8.02 -10.77
CA GLN A 335 21.51 -7.30 -9.75
C GLN A 335 21.04 -5.95 -10.31
N ILE A 336 19.84 -5.55 -9.92
CA ILE A 336 19.22 -4.30 -10.32
C ILE A 336 18.62 -3.65 -9.09
N ASP A 337 19.00 -2.42 -8.80
CA ASP A 337 18.31 -1.59 -7.83
C ASP A 337 17.58 -0.46 -8.55
N VAL A 338 16.25 -0.50 -8.48
CA VAL A 338 15.36 0.43 -9.20
C VAL A 338 15.33 1.80 -8.53
N THR A 339 15.51 1.83 -7.22
CA THR A 339 15.42 3.04 -6.39
C THR A 339 16.79 3.34 -5.85
N HIS A 340 17.46 4.37 -6.38
CA HIS A 340 18.68 4.88 -5.78
C HIS A 340 18.31 5.78 -4.59
N ASP A 341 17.91 5.15 -3.49
CA ASP A 341 17.52 5.77 -2.23
C ASP A 341 18.62 5.67 -1.16
N ASP A 342 19.78 5.13 -1.54
CA ASP A 342 20.96 5.01 -0.69
C ASP A 342 21.67 6.38 -0.54
N PRO A 343 22.02 6.80 0.68
CA PRO A 343 22.82 8.01 0.87
C PRO A 343 24.19 7.81 0.22
N ILE A 344 24.45 8.61 -0.83
CA ILE A 344 25.66 8.70 -1.67
C ILE A 344 26.89 8.06 -1.01
N MET A 345 27.31 6.90 -1.53
CA MET A 345 28.61 6.32 -1.26
C MET A 345 29.66 6.94 -2.20
N THR A 346 30.82 7.23 -1.62
CA THR A 346 32.02 7.67 -2.32
C THR A 346 32.51 6.54 -3.24
N LEU A 347 32.45 6.71 -4.56
CA LEU A 347 33.06 5.77 -5.51
C LEU A 347 34.56 6.12 -5.61
N ASN A 348 35.44 5.19 -5.25
CA ASN A 348 36.91 5.38 -5.32
C ASN A 348 37.45 6.63 -4.60
N GLY A 349 36.84 7.03 -3.49
CA GLY A 349 37.27 8.21 -2.72
C GLY A 349 36.88 9.56 -3.34
N VAL A 350 36.13 9.55 -4.45
CA VAL A 350 35.52 10.75 -5.02
C VAL A 350 34.09 10.84 -4.50
N VAL A 351 33.81 11.89 -3.74
CA VAL A 351 32.43 12.31 -3.49
C VAL A 351 31.93 12.79 -4.85
N VAL A 352 30.94 12.12 -5.42
CA VAL A 352 30.21 12.65 -6.57
C VAL A 352 29.06 13.46 -5.95
N PRO A 353 29.20 14.80 -5.80
CA PRO A 353 28.05 15.61 -5.47
C PRO A 353 27.11 15.54 -6.67
N ASP A 354 25.98 14.86 -6.53
CA ASP A 354 24.88 15.10 -7.45
C ASP A 354 24.14 16.37 -7.01
N ASN A 355 24.72 17.49 -7.39
CA ASN A 355 24.10 18.81 -7.29
C ASN A 355 23.34 19.18 -8.57
N THR A 356 23.09 18.22 -9.46
CA THR A 356 22.32 18.47 -10.68
C THR A 356 20.81 18.35 -10.46
N PHE A 357 20.32 17.52 -9.52
CA PHE A 357 18.87 17.38 -9.26
C PHE A 357 18.48 17.08 -7.81
N GLY A 358 18.89 17.90 -6.85
CA GLY A 358 18.15 18.29 -5.62
C GLY A 358 17.49 17.28 -4.65
N ASN A 359 17.40 15.97 -4.90
CA ASN A 359 16.73 14.99 -4.02
C ASN A 359 17.53 13.68 -3.90
N PRO A 360 18.01 13.30 -2.70
CA PRO A 360 18.73 12.05 -2.46
C PRO A 360 17.84 10.78 -2.57
N TYR A 361 16.53 10.92 -2.79
CA TYR A 361 15.58 9.81 -2.91
C TYR A 361 14.97 9.76 -4.32
N SER A 362 15.71 9.23 -5.29
CA SER A 362 15.26 9.21 -6.69
C SER A 362 15.49 7.85 -7.35
N THR A 363 14.56 7.47 -8.23
CA THR A 363 14.69 6.31 -9.12
C THR A 363 15.75 6.60 -10.19
N ARG A 364 16.75 5.72 -10.39
CA ARG A 364 17.92 5.98 -11.26
C ARG A 364 18.52 4.72 -11.89
N TYR A 365 19.29 4.93 -12.95
CA TYR A 365 20.03 3.89 -13.69
C TYR A 365 21.39 3.50 -13.09
N SER A 366 21.88 4.20 -12.06
CA SER A 366 23.23 4.02 -11.51
C SER A 366 23.51 2.61 -10.99
N HIS A 367 22.47 1.87 -10.61
CA HIS A 367 22.54 0.48 -10.14
C HIS A 367 21.82 -0.51 -11.06
N PHE A 368 21.57 -0.11 -12.31
CA PHE A 368 20.99 -0.97 -13.32
C PHE A 368 22.03 -1.94 -13.87
N LEU A 369 21.69 -3.23 -13.91
CA LEU A 369 22.51 -4.34 -14.40
C LEU A 369 23.95 -4.39 -13.86
N LYS A 370 24.08 -4.46 -12.53
CA LYS A 370 25.37 -4.53 -11.83
C LYS A 370 25.78 -5.95 -11.47
N SER A 371 27.09 -6.16 -11.46
CA SER A 371 27.73 -7.35 -10.91
C SER A 371 27.52 -7.43 -9.39
N HIS A 372 27.71 -8.63 -8.82
CA HIS A 372 27.63 -8.80 -7.37
C HIS A 372 28.62 -7.96 -6.59
N ALA A 373 29.84 -7.83 -7.11
CA ALA A 373 30.91 -7.10 -6.46
C ALA A 373 30.58 -5.61 -6.38
N ASP A 374 30.09 -5.03 -7.48
CA ASP A 374 29.75 -3.61 -7.53
C ASP A 374 28.51 -3.30 -6.69
N MET A 375 27.50 -4.18 -6.67
CA MET A 375 26.38 -4.02 -5.75
C MET A 375 26.78 -4.13 -4.28
N LYS A 376 27.72 -5.03 -3.93
CA LYS A 376 28.28 -5.08 -2.59
C LYS A 376 29.02 -3.81 -2.21
N ILE A 377 29.68 -3.15 -3.17
CA ILE A 377 30.37 -1.88 -2.93
C ILE A 377 29.34 -0.77 -2.73
N ALA A 378 28.34 -0.68 -3.62
CA ALA A 378 27.24 0.27 -3.52
C ALA A 378 26.52 0.16 -2.17
N HIS A 379 26.18 -1.07 -1.77
CA HIS A 379 25.35 -1.33 -0.59
C HIS A 379 26.18 -1.79 0.62
N LYS A 380 27.48 -1.48 0.69
CA LYS A 380 28.45 -2.07 1.65
C LYS A 380 27.97 -2.09 3.10
N ASN A 381 27.17 -1.11 3.52
CA ASN A 381 26.63 -1.04 4.87
C ASN A 381 25.33 -1.86 5.06
N LYS A 382 24.50 -2.00 4.02
CA LYS A 382 23.20 -2.70 4.05
C LYS A 382 23.33 -4.20 3.75
N TYR A 383 24.17 -4.59 2.79
CA TYR A 383 24.34 -5.97 2.32
C TYR A 383 25.18 -6.87 3.25
N ASN A 384 25.92 -6.27 4.19
CA ASN A 384 26.65 -7.01 5.24
C ASN A 384 25.75 -7.44 6.42
N ASN A 385 24.44 -7.16 6.34
CA ASN A 385 23.45 -7.62 7.31
C ASN A 385 23.02 -9.07 6.93
N PRO A 386 23.23 -10.08 7.78
CA PRO A 386 23.26 -11.50 7.39
C PRO A 386 21.91 -12.15 7.04
N GLY A 387 20.84 -11.38 6.86
CA GLY A 387 19.50 -11.89 6.57
C GLY A 387 18.99 -11.44 5.21
N LEU A 388 19.40 -12.11 4.13
CA LEU A 388 18.63 -12.07 2.88
C LEU A 388 17.34 -12.87 3.14
N SER A 389 16.20 -12.19 3.08
CA SER A 389 14.89 -12.81 3.24
C SER A 389 14.07 -12.63 1.97
N ASP A 390 13.35 -13.67 1.59
CA ASP A 390 12.29 -13.62 0.58
C ASP A 390 10.91 -13.59 1.25
N TYR A 391 10.82 -12.95 2.43
CA TYR A 391 9.53 -12.77 3.08
C TYR A 391 8.82 -11.61 2.37
N SER A 392 7.83 -11.94 1.54
CA SER A 392 6.91 -10.98 0.97
C SER A 392 5.57 -11.13 1.67
N PHE A 393 5.03 -10.04 2.22
CA PHE A 393 3.60 -9.97 2.57
C PHE A 393 2.71 -9.80 1.33
N ASP A 394 3.32 -9.60 0.16
CA ASP A 394 2.64 -9.43 -1.12
C ASP A 394 2.75 -10.73 -1.94
N HIS A 395 1.72 -11.58 -1.93
CA HIS A 395 1.74 -12.89 -2.60
C HIS A 395 1.10 -12.81 -3.99
N HIS A 396 1.83 -12.24 -4.95
CA HIS A 396 1.38 -12.19 -6.33
C HIS A 396 1.99 -13.35 -7.16
N PRO A 397 1.25 -14.02 -8.06
CA PRO A 397 1.77 -15.12 -8.88
C PRO A 397 3.01 -14.77 -9.72
N LEU A 398 3.12 -13.52 -10.16
CA LEU A 398 4.26 -13.01 -10.93
C LEU A 398 5.52 -12.70 -10.09
N LEU A 399 5.45 -12.70 -8.74
CA LEU A 399 6.63 -12.44 -7.91
C LEU A 399 7.54 -13.66 -7.75
N GLY A 400 7.02 -14.85 -8.05
CA GLY A 400 7.75 -16.12 -7.88
C GLY A 400 8.27 -16.34 -6.46
N SER A 401 9.11 -17.35 -6.28
CA SER A 401 9.89 -17.50 -5.06
C SER A 401 11.33 -17.78 -5.44
N ALA A 402 12.26 -17.17 -4.73
CA ALA A 402 13.67 -17.41 -4.90
C ALA A 402 14.02 -18.90 -4.69
N PRO A 403 14.92 -19.49 -5.50
CA PRO A 403 15.43 -20.82 -5.22
C PRO A 403 16.30 -20.81 -3.94
N ALA A 404 16.33 -21.95 -3.24
CA ALA A 404 17.00 -22.09 -1.93
C ALA A 404 18.51 -21.74 -1.94
N ASN A 405 19.14 -21.68 -3.11
CA ASN A 405 20.55 -21.36 -3.30
C ASN A 405 20.79 -19.96 -3.90
N ILE A 406 19.90 -18.99 -3.68
CA ILE A 406 19.98 -17.67 -4.34
C ILE A 406 21.34 -16.96 -4.18
N SER A 407 22.06 -17.16 -3.07
CA SER A 407 23.42 -16.63 -2.90
C SER A 407 24.41 -17.10 -3.99
N SER A 408 24.22 -18.31 -4.53
CA SER A 408 25.01 -18.84 -5.63
C SER A 408 24.59 -18.30 -7.00
N LEU A 409 23.35 -17.80 -7.14
CA LEU A 409 22.88 -17.10 -8.35
C LEU A 409 23.40 -15.66 -8.38
N ILE A 410 23.33 -14.99 -7.23
CA ILE A 410 23.78 -13.62 -7.05
C ILE A 410 25.25 -13.44 -7.48
N ALA A 411 26.11 -14.43 -7.25
CA ALA A 411 27.55 -14.34 -7.53
C ALA A 411 27.97 -14.72 -8.96
N GLN A 412 27.02 -15.01 -9.87
CA GLN A 412 27.36 -15.56 -11.20
C GLN A 412 27.90 -14.51 -12.17
N CYS A 413 27.42 -13.27 -12.09
CA CYS A 413 27.88 -12.23 -13.00
C CYS A 413 29.11 -11.50 -12.45
N THR A 414 30.21 -11.58 -13.20
CA THR A 414 31.50 -10.96 -12.87
C THR A 414 31.70 -9.59 -13.51
N VAL A 415 30.77 -9.15 -14.37
CA VAL A 415 30.86 -7.90 -15.12
C VAL A 415 29.64 -7.03 -14.85
N SER A 416 29.86 -5.73 -14.66
CA SER A 416 28.76 -4.77 -14.66
C SER A 416 28.53 -4.26 -16.07
N LEU A 417 27.29 -3.97 -16.39
CA LEU A 417 26.99 -3.04 -17.46
C LEU A 417 27.06 -1.63 -16.85
N THR A 418 27.96 -0.83 -17.38
CA THR A 418 28.18 0.54 -16.90
C THR A 418 27.72 1.51 -17.95
N ASP A 419 27.03 2.54 -17.47
CA ASP A 419 26.92 3.83 -18.10
C ASP A 419 28.23 4.60 -17.80
N ALA A 420 29.28 4.42 -18.62
CA ALA A 420 30.60 4.98 -18.36
C ALA A 420 30.73 6.45 -18.82
N ASN A 421 29.77 6.97 -19.59
CA ASN A 421 29.66 8.40 -19.86
C ASN A 421 28.67 9.12 -18.90
N ASN A 422 27.92 8.35 -18.10
CA ASN A 422 26.97 8.79 -17.08
C ASN A 422 25.83 9.66 -17.67
N ASP A 423 25.34 9.30 -18.85
CA ASP A 423 24.26 9.98 -19.58
C ASP A 423 22.85 9.43 -19.26
N GLY A 424 22.77 8.35 -18.48
CA GLY A 424 21.55 7.64 -18.16
C GLY A 424 21.26 6.43 -19.07
N MET A 425 22.17 6.05 -19.97
CA MET A 425 22.10 4.89 -20.89
C MET A 425 23.23 3.90 -20.60
N LEU A 426 23.04 2.60 -20.89
CA LEU A 426 24.12 1.63 -20.60
C LEU A 426 25.04 1.56 -21.82
N ASP A 427 26.35 1.79 -21.68
CA ASP A 427 27.35 1.81 -22.77
C ASP A 427 27.52 0.52 -23.61
N ASN A 428 26.66 -0.48 -23.41
CA ASN A 428 26.61 -1.70 -24.23
C ASN A 428 25.16 -2.11 -24.52
N ASP A 429 24.19 -1.19 -24.43
CA ASP A 429 22.87 -1.43 -25.00
C ASP A 429 23.00 -1.55 -26.53
N TYR A 430 21.97 -2.08 -27.17
CA TYR A 430 21.95 -2.12 -28.63
C TYR A 430 21.67 -0.70 -29.11
N ASP A 431 22.71 0.13 -29.23
CA ASP A 431 22.75 1.08 -30.34
C ASP A 431 23.00 0.29 -31.64
N MET A 432 22.47 0.82 -32.74
CA MET A 432 22.89 0.45 -34.09
C MET A 432 23.82 1.53 -34.65
N ASP A 433 24.89 1.85 -33.94
CA ASP A 433 25.92 2.76 -34.45
C ASP A 433 27.06 1.97 -35.10
N GLY A 434 27.32 0.74 -34.63
CA GLY A 434 28.26 -0.16 -35.24
C GLY A 434 29.59 0.51 -35.58
N THR A 435 30.34 0.91 -34.55
CA THR A 435 31.80 1.17 -34.55
C THR A 435 32.26 2.64 -34.54
N ALA A 436 31.99 3.37 -33.46
CA ALA A 436 33.03 4.01 -32.60
C ALA A 436 32.51 5.26 -31.86
N PHE A 437 32.63 5.24 -30.54
CA PHE A 437 32.42 6.38 -29.64
C PHE A 437 33.21 7.63 -30.06
N GLY A 438 32.52 8.62 -30.62
CA GLY A 438 33.05 9.96 -30.83
C GLY A 438 32.22 10.89 -31.71
N SER A 439 31.34 10.36 -32.58
CA SER A 439 30.58 11.17 -33.56
C SER A 439 29.07 10.93 -33.59
N ASP A 440 28.56 9.84 -33.03
CA ASP A 440 27.22 9.38 -33.42
C ASP A 440 26.04 10.04 -32.70
N TYR A 441 26.21 10.54 -31.47
CA TYR A 441 25.08 11.11 -30.71
C TYR A 441 24.27 12.18 -31.46
N TRP A 442 24.91 13.06 -32.23
CA TRP A 442 24.19 14.10 -32.99
C TRP A 442 23.54 13.52 -34.24
N GLU A 443 24.18 12.57 -34.92
CA GLU A 443 23.67 11.95 -36.14
C GLU A 443 22.59 10.90 -35.86
N ASP A 444 22.67 10.17 -34.74
CA ASP A 444 21.63 9.30 -34.19
C ASP A 444 20.44 10.08 -33.66
N CYS A 445 20.66 11.16 -32.89
CA CYS A 445 19.57 12.03 -32.48
C CYS A 445 18.93 12.72 -33.69
N LEU A 446 19.70 13.06 -34.73
CA LEU A 446 19.16 13.57 -36.00
C LEU A 446 18.48 12.49 -36.82
N ALA A 447 19.01 11.28 -36.91
CA ALA A 447 18.45 10.17 -37.66
C ALA A 447 17.13 9.74 -37.01
N TYR A 448 17.13 9.63 -35.69
CA TYR A 448 15.95 9.37 -34.87
C TYR A 448 14.95 10.53 -34.95
N SER A 449 15.36 11.79 -34.78
CA SER A 449 14.49 12.97 -34.96
C SER A 449 13.96 13.10 -36.39
N MET A 450 14.74 12.72 -37.40
CA MET A 450 14.33 12.70 -38.81
C MET A 450 13.41 11.52 -39.12
N LEU A 451 13.64 10.34 -38.54
CA LEU A 451 12.72 9.18 -38.64
C LEU A 451 11.39 9.53 -37.99
N CYS A 452 11.43 10.07 -36.77
CA CYS A 452 10.23 10.51 -36.05
C CYS A 452 9.51 11.61 -36.83
N GLY A 453 10.23 12.63 -37.31
CA GLY A 453 9.67 13.67 -38.16
C GLY A 453 9.11 13.16 -39.50
N ARG A 454 9.73 12.13 -40.10
CA ARG A 454 9.36 11.54 -41.40
C ARG A 454 8.15 10.61 -41.32
N TYR A 455 8.08 9.78 -40.28
CA TYR A 455 7.06 8.73 -40.13
C TYR A 455 5.93 9.12 -39.19
N PHE A 456 6.18 10.01 -38.21
CA PHE A 456 5.23 10.37 -37.15
C PHE A 456 4.94 11.89 -37.09
N GLY A 457 5.84 12.73 -37.61
CA GLY A 457 5.67 14.20 -37.63
C GLY A 457 6.51 14.89 -36.55
N TYR A 458 6.76 16.21 -36.70
CA TYR A 458 7.68 16.97 -35.83
C TYR A 458 7.03 17.49 -34.53
N ASP A 459 5.72 17.31 -34.35
CA ASP A 459 4.97 17.79 -33.17
C ASP A 459 4.81 16.71 -32.08
N ASP A 460 5.30 15.48 -32.32
CA ASP A 460 5.22 14.37 -31.36
C ASP A 460 6.49 14.28 -30.50
N ASP A 461 6.32 13.95 -29.20
CA ASP A 461 7.43 13.86 -28.24
C ASP A 461 8.36 12.69 -28.60
N LEU A 462 9.66 12.96 -28.64
CA LEU A 462 10.71 12.02 -29.08
C LEU A 462 10.68 10.67 -28.35
N ASN A 463 10.19 10.60 -27.12
CA ASN A 463 10.17 9.34 -26.34
C ASN A 463 8.98 8.43 -26.65
N ASP A 464 7.94 8.93 -27.31
CA ASP A 464 6.67 8.22 -27.46
C ASP A 464 6.66 7.21 -28.62
N HIS A 465 7.60 7.32 -29.57
CA HIS A 465 7.71 6.47 -30.76
C HIS A 465 9.01 5.67 -30.81
N MET A 466 9.72 5.55 -29.68
CA MET A 466 11.01 4.86 -29.61
C MET A 466 10.93 3.40 -30.06
N PRO A 467 9.94 2.61 -29.62
CA PRO A 467 9.79 1.22 -30.10
C PRO A 467 9.55 1.11 -31.61
N GLU A 468 8.71 1.97 -32.19
CA GLU A 468 8.34 1.98 -33.62
C GLU A 468 9.50 2.48 -34.50
N ALA A 469 10.23 3.50 -34.07
CA ALA A 469 11.43 3.97 -34.75
C ALA A 469 12.52 2.90 -34.77
N LEU A 470 12.75 2.20 -33.64
CA LEU A 470 13.69 1.09 -33.54
C LEU A 470 13.26 -0.10 -34.42
N TYR A 471 11.96 -0.39 -34.51
CA TYR A 471 11.42 -1.41 -35.41
C TYR A 471 11.62 -1.06 -36.89
N ILE A 472 11.33 0.17 -37.31
CA ILE A 472 11.51 0.62 -38.70
C ILE A 472 12.98 0.59 -39.08
N MET A 473 13.87 1.07 -38.20
CA MET A 473 15.31 0.97 -38.41
C MET A 473 15.70 -0.50 -38.60
N HIS A 474 15.33 -1.38 -37.67
CA HIS A 474 15.63 -2.81 -37.78
C HIS A 474 15.16 -3.45 -39.10
N GLN A 475 13.96 -3.11 -39.60
CA GLN A 475 13.42 -3.61 -40.88
C GLN A 475 14.12 -3.02 -42.12
N GLU A 476 14.54 -1.76 -42.06
CA GLU A 476 15.21 -1.06 -43.19
C GLU A 476 16.72 -1.34 -43.28
N HIS A 477 17.32 -2.02 -42.29
CA HIS A 477 18.73 -2.46 -42.29
C HIS A 477 19.06 -3.63 -43.26
N HIS A 478 18.34 -3.71 -44.39
CA HIS A 478 18.76 -4.44 -45.59
C HIS A 478 19.37 -3.54 -46.69
N GLY A 479 19.79 -2.31 -46.38
CA GLY A 479 20.85 -1.66 -47.18
C GLY A 479 20.70 -0.17 -47.47
N VAL A 480 20.67 0.70 -46.44
CA VAL A 480 20.57 2.16 -46.65
C VAL A 480 21.84 2.94 -46.23
N TRP A 481 22.93 2.25 -45.92
CA TRP A 481 24.22 2.91 -45.62
C TRP A 481 25.32 2.44 -46.58
N GLY A 482 25.14 2.76 -47.86
CA GLY A 482 26.12 2.56 -48.94
C GLY A 482 26.85 3.84 -49.31
#